data_AF-Q0JMG7-F1
#
_entry.id   AF-Q0JMG7-F1
#
_cell.length_a   1.000
_cell.length_b   1.000
_cell.length_c   1.000
_cell.angle_alpha   90.00
_cell.angle_beta   90.00
_cell.angle_gamma   90.00
#
_symmetry.space_group_name_H-M   'P 1'
#
loop_
_entity.id
_entity.type
_entity.pdbx_description
1 polymer ?
#
loop_
_entity_poly.entity_id
_entity_poly.type
_entity_poly.pdbx_seq_one_letter_code
_entity_poly.pdbx_strand_id
1 'polypeptide(L)'
;MVRVHLKSKRHARSKKLLGEGRLKLMLNSDGELEEEQETHAERHARTVALAQQVQKSKKDSGRQRQNRRRKKRSQNHVEKKQKPLTSDKKKRKIEK
;
A
#
# COMPACT_ATOMS: atom_id res chain seq x y z
N MET A 1 -49.40 -4.92 15.23
CA MET A 1 -48.41 -4.88 16.33
C MET A 1 -47.06 -4.19 15.99
N VAL A 2 -46.70 -3.99 14.71
CA VAL A 2 -45.41 -3.36 14.33
C VAL A 2 -45.37 -1.84 14.55
N ARG A 3 -46.47 -1.13 14.29
CA ARG A 3 -46.55 0.35 14.39
C ARG A 3 -46.20 0.92 15.77
N VAL A 4 -46.49 0.19 16.86
CA VAL A 4 -46.20 0.63 18.23
C VAL A 4 -44.69 0.64 18.48
N HIS A 5 -43.98 -0.37 17.96
CA HIS A 5 -42.53 -0.50 18.10
C HIS A 5 -41.78 0.64 17.40
N LEU A 6 -42.35 1.17 16.31
CA LEU A 6 -41.82 2.32 15.57
C LEU A 6 -41.98 3.68 16.29
N LYS A 7 -42.80 3.75 17.35
CA LYS A 7 -42.94 4.95 18.20
C LYS A 7 -42.35 4.79 19.60
N SER A 8 -41.75 3.64 19.89
CA SER A 8 -41.19 3.34 21.21
C SER A 8 -39.88 4.08 21.48
N LYS A 9 -39.53 4.27 22.77
CA LYS A 9 -38.23 4.81 23.19
C LYS A 9 -37.05 4.00 22.64
N ARG A 10 -37.20 2.68 22.52
CA ARG A 10 -36.20 1.77 21.95
C ARG A 10 -35.88 2.13 20.50
N HIS A 11 -36.90 2.40 19.68
CA HIS A 11 -36.72 2.81 18.29
C HIS A 11 -36.08 4.18 18.16
N ALA A 12 -36.47 5.15 19.00
CA ALA A 12 -35.82 6.46 19.03
C ALA A 12 -34.31 6.37 19.36
N ARG A 13 -33.95 5.54 20.34
CA ARG A 13 -32.54 5.27 20.68
C ARG A 13 -31.79 4.60 19.54
N SER A 14 -32.41 3.64 18.86
CA SER A 14 -31.80 2.97 17.70
C SER A 14 -31.50 3.96 16.57
N LYS A 15 -32.44 4.86 16.24
CA LYS A 15 -32.22 5.92 15.24
C LYS A 15 -31.09 6.87 15.64
N LYS A 16 -31.01 7.26 16.91
CA LYS A 16 -29.93 8.12 17.41
C LYS A 16 -28.56 7.44 17.29
N LEU A 17 -28.44 6.19 17.70
CA LEU A 17 -27.18 5.44 17.59
C LEU A 17 -26.74 5.22 16.14
N LEU A 18 -27.71 5.04 15.23
CA LEU A 18 -27.43 4.95 13.79
C LEU A 18 -26.86 6.28 13.26
N GLY A 19 -27.46 7.43 13.62
CA GLY A 19 -26.95 8.75 13.24
C GLY A 19 -25.59 9.10 13.86
N GLU A 20 -25.29 8.57 15.06
CA GLU A 20 -23.97 8.71 15.71
C GLU A 20 -22.92 7.74 15.16
N GLY A 21 -23.28 6.86 14.19
CA GLY A 21 -22.38 5.83 13.65
C GLY A 21 -22.02 4.71 14.64
N ARG A 22 -22.70 4.65 15.79
CA ARG A 22 -22.48 3.64 16.84
C ARG A 22 -23.27 2.35 16.61
N LEU A 23 -24.32 2.42 15.80
CA LEU A 23 -25.12 1.28 15.39
C LEU A 23 -25.02 1.14 13.86
N LYS A 24 -24.64 -0.06 13.42
CA LYS A 24 -24.53 -0.43 12.01
C LYS A 24 -25.89 -0.95 11.51
N LEU A 25 -26.26 -0.67 10.26
CA LEU A 25 -27.39 -1.38 9.65
C LEU A 25 -27.10 -2.88 9.69
N MET A 26 -28.14 -3.68 9.90
CA MET A 26 -28.01 -5.13 9.93
C MET A 26 -27.38 -5.63 8.62
N LEU A 27 -26.45 -6.58 8.71
CA LEU A 27 -25.82 -7.16 7.52
C LEU A 27 -26.85 -7.98 6.74
N ASN A 28 -26.73 -7.98 5.42
CA ASN A 28 -27.55 -8.83 4.54
C ASN A 28 -27.17 -10.32 4.73
N SER A 29 -27.93 -11.26 4.13
CA SER A 29 -27.68 -12.71 4.21
C SER A 29 -26.25 -13.11 3.82
N ASP A 30 -25.60 -12.30 2.99
CA ASP A 30 -24.25 -12.51 2.49
C ASP A 30 -23.18 -11.85 3.38
N GLY A 31 -23.57 -11.24 4.50
CA GLY A 31 -22.67 -10.63 5.49
C GLY A 31 -22.14 -9.24 5.12
N GLU A 32 -22.59 -8.66 4.01
CA GLU A 32 -22.18 -7.33 3.56
C GLU A 32 -23.01 -6.22 4.23
N LEU A 33 -22.35 -5.10 4.48
CA LEU A 33 -23.01 -3.84 4.83
C LEU A 33 -23.91 -3.44 3.65
N GLU A 34 -25.17 -3.11 3.92
CA GLU A 34 -26.01 -2.38 2.96
C GLU A 34 -25.48 -0.92 2.88
N GLU A 35 -24.27 -0.75 2.38
CA GLU A 35 -23.88 0.50 1.74
C GLU A 35 -24.67 0.56 0.44
N GLU A 36 -25.10 1.78 0.06
CA GLU A 36 -25.71 2.07 -1.24
C GLU A 36 -25.06 1.20 -2.31
N GLN A 37 -25.89 0.60 -3.17
CA GLN A 37 -25.45 -0.23 -4.30
C GLN A 37 -24.54 0.59 -5.23
N GLU A 38 -23.30 0.88 -4.80
CA GLU A 38 -22.30 1.54 -5.62
C GLU A 38 -21.99 0.54 -6.71
N THR A 39 -22.46 0.87 -7.90
CA THR A 39 -22.13 0.14 -9.11
C THR A 39 -20.61 0.11 -9.26
N HIS A 40 -20.07 -0.92 -9.92
CA HIS A 40 -18.62 -1.02 -10.16
C HIS A 40 -18.04 0.27 -10.79
N ALA A 41 -18.83 0.94 -11.63
CA ALA A 41 -18.50 2.22 -12.22
C ALA A 41 -18.29 3.33 -11.18
N GLU A 42 -19.18 3.44 -10.19
CA GLU A 42 -19.09 4.45 -9.12
C GLU A 42 -17.91 4.19 -8.19
N ARG A 43 -17.66 2.92 -7.83
CA ARG A 43 -16.46 2.53 -7.07
C ARG A 43 -15.16 2.86 -7.80
N HIS A 44 -15.12 2.59 -9.10
CA HIS A 44 -13.97 2.92 -9.93
C HIS A 44 -13.75 4.43 -10.02
N ALA A 45 -14.82 5.20 -10.25
CA ALA A 45 -14.76 6.67 -10.30
C ALA A 45 -14.24 7.27 -8.98
N ARG A 46 -14.75 6.79 -7.84
CA ARG A 46 -14.31 7.21 -6.50
C ARG A 46 -12.82 6.94 -6.27
N THR A 47 -12.37 5.73 -6.65
CA THR A 47 -10.97 5.31 -6.50
C THR A 47 -10.04 6.17 -7.36
N VAL A 48 -10.43 6.45 -8.61
CA VAL A 48 -9.65 7.28 -9.53
C VAL A 48 -9.57 8.73 -9.03
N ALA A 49 -10.69 9.30 -8.56
CA ALA A 49 -10.72 10.65 -8.02
C ALA A 49 -9.80 10.81 -6.79
N LEU A 50 -9.84 9.84 -5.86
CA LEU A 50 -8.93 9.81 -4.71
C LEU A 50 -7.46 9.67 -5.14
N ALA A 51 -7.19 8.80 -6.11
CA ALA A 51 -5.83 8.61 -6.62
C ALA A 51 -5.26 9.89 -7.25
N GLN A 52 -6.09 10.63 -8.01
CA GLN A 52 -5.72 11.90 -8.65
C GLN A 52 -5.46 13.01 -7.63
N GLN A 53 -6.29 13.15 -6.59
CA GLN A 53 -6.06 14.11 -5.50
C GLN A 53 -4.73 13.88 -4.76
N VAL A 54 -4.27 12.62 -4.70
CA VAL A 54 -3.03 12.23 -4.02
C VAL A 54 -1.81 12.24 -4.94
N GLN A 55 -1.99 12.34 -6.28
CA GLN A 55 -0.86 12.46 -7.23
C GLN A 55 -0.22 13.85 -7.13
N LYS A 56 0.59 14.07 -6.09
CA LYS A 56 1.70 15.02 -6.15
C LYS A 56 2.65 14.55 -7.25
N SER A 57 3.19 15.47 -8.04
CA SER A 57 4.21 15.14 -9.05
C SER A 57 5.37 14.40 -8.39
N LYS A 58 5.44 13.08 -8.60
CA LYS A 58 6.52 12.26 -8.05
C LYS A 58 7.80 12.73 -8.72
N LYS A 59 8.68 13.40 -7.96
CA LYS A 59 10.01 13.76 -8.43
C LYS A 59 10.75 12.46 -8.78
N ASP A 60 11.18 12.30 -10.03
CA ASP A 60 11.89 11.12 -10.57
C ASP A 60 13.33 10.95 -10.02
N SER A 61 13.56 11.33 -8.75
CA SER A 61 14.87 11.26 -8.11
C SER A 61 15.31 9.82 -7.88
N GLY A 62 14.36 8.91 -7.66
CA GLY A 62 14.61 7.48 -7.45
C GLY A 62 15.26 6.82 -8.67
N ARG A 63 14.72 7.08 -9.87
CA ARG A 63 15.23 6.50 -11.13
C ARG A 63 16.60 7.07 -11.49
N GLN A 64 16.79 8.38 -11.34
CA GLN A 64 18.10 9.01 -11.52
C GLN A 64 19.16 8.41 -10.57
N ARG A 65 18.82 8.21 -9.29
CA ARG A 65 19.72 7.59 -8.30
C ARG A 65 20.04 6.14 -8.63
N GLN A 66 19.06 5.36 -9.09
CA GLN A 66 19.27 3.98 -9.54
C GLN A 66 20.22 3.92 -10.75
N ASN A 67 20.03 4.80 -11.75
CA ASN A 67 20.91 4.87 -12.91
C ASN A 67 22.35 5.25 -12.52
N ARG A 68 22.54 6.19 -11.60
CA ARG A 68 23.88 6.54 -11.09
C ARG A 68 24.56 5.36 -10.38
N ARG A 69 23.81 4.57 -9.60
CA ARG A 69 24.31 3.36 -8.94
C ARG A 69 24.70 2.27 -9.95
N ARG A 70 23.89 2.05 -10.99
CA ARG A 70 24.20 1.09 -12.06
C ARG A 70 25.49 1.47 -12.79
N LYS A 71 25.65 2.74 -13.16
CA LYS A 71 26.90 3.26 -13.78
C LYS A 71 28.14 3.06 -12.89
N LYS A 72 28.03 3.32 -11.58
CA LYS A 72 29.14 3.06 -10.63
C LYS A 72 29.49 1.57 -10.52
N ARG A 73 28.48 0.68 -10.53
CA ARG A 73 28.71 -0.78 -10.46
C ARG A 73 29.41 -1.32 -11.72
N SER A 74 29.06 -0.82 -12.90
CA SER A 74 29.74 -1.22 -14.14
C SER A 74 31.18 -0.70 -14.20
N GLN A 75 31.44 0.53 -13.75
CA GLN A 75 32.81 1.07 -13.66
C GLN A 75 33.70 0.26 -12.71
N ASN A 76 33.20 -0.05 -11.51
CA ASN A 76 33.94 -0.86 -10.53
C ASN A 76 34.23 -2.29 -11.03
N HIS A 77 33.39 -2.85 -11.90
CA HIS A 77 33.63 -4.17 -12.48
C HIS A 77 34.73 -4.14 -13.54
N VAL A 78 34.80 -3.08 -14.34
CA VAL A 78 35.86 -2.87 -15.34
C VAL A 78 37.20 -2.60 -14.64
N GLU A 79 37.22 -1.74 -13.61
CA GLU A 79 38.44 -1.46 -12.84
C GLU A 79 38.99 -2.70 -12.11
N LYS A 80 38.12 -3.58 -11.59
CA LYS A 80 38.57 -4.85 -10.99
C LYS A 80 39.15 -5.83 -12.00
N LYS A 81 38.73 -5.80 -13.26
CA LYS A 81 39.29 -6.66 -14.33
C LYS A 81 40.61 -6.13 -14.89
N GLN A 82 40.93 -4.84 -14.68
CA GLN A 82 42.16 -4.22 -15.16
C GLN A 82 43.30 -4.19 -14.13
N LYS A 83 43.06 -4.57 -12.86
CA LYS A 83 44.16 -4.72 -11.89
C LYS A 83 44.93 -6.02 -12.18
N PRO A 84 46.23 -5.98 -12.52
CA PRO A 84 47.03 -7.19 -12.64
C PRO A 84 47.13 -7.88 -11.28
N LEU A 85 46.85 -9.18 -11.25
CA LEU A 85 47.14 -10.06 -10.12
C LEU A 85 48.67 -10.19 -9.99
N THR A 86 49.33 -9.24 -9.33
CA THR A 86 50.71 -9.43 -8.89
C THR A 86 50.68 -10.44 -7.73
N SER A 87 50.74 -11.72 -8.07
CA SER A 87 50.70 -12.82 -7.10
C SER A 87 52.09 -13.06 -6.50
N ASP A 88 52.44 -12.32 -5.45
CA ASP A 88 53.55 -12.68 -4.57
C ASP A 88 53.14 -13.85 -3.68
N LYS A 89 53.21 -15.06 -4.23
CA LYS A 89 53.02 -16.31 -3.48
C LYS A 89 54.23 -16.55 -2.56
N LYS A 90 54.28 -15.87 -1.41
CA LYS A 90 55.16 -16.25 -0.28
C LYS A 90 54.68 -17.59 0.28
N LYS A 91 55.30 -18.68 -0.15
CA LYS A 91 55.18 -20.02 0.44
C LYS A 91 55.70 -19.96 1.89
N ARG A 92 54.84 -20.18 2.89
CA ARG A 92 55.29 -20.47 4.26
C ARG A 92 55.66 -21.96 4.32
N LYS A 93 56.94 -22.27 4.56
CA LYS A 93 57.37 -23.63 4.92
C LYS A 93 56.81 -23.94 6.31
N ILE A 94 56.18 -25.11 6.46
CA ILE A 94 55.84 -25.71 7.74
C ILE A 94 56.89 -26.79 7.97
N GLU A 95 57.75 -26.60 8.97
CA GLU A 95 58.66 -27.64 9.46
C GLU A 95 57.88 -28.59 10.39
N LYS A 96 58.24 -29.88 10.36
CA LYS A 96 57.64 -30.97 11.13
C LYS A 96 58.26 -31.08 12.51
#